data_AF-A0A349UME0-F1
#
_entry.id   AF-A0A349UME0-F1
#
_cell.length_a   1.000
_cell.length_b   1.000
_cell.length_c   1.000
_cell.angle_alpha   90.00
_cell.angle_beta   90.00
_cell.angle_gamma   90.00
#
_symmetry.space_group_name_H-M   'P 1'
#
loop_
_entity.id
_entity.type
_entity.pdbx_description
1 polymer ?
#
loop_
_entity_poly.entity_id
_entity_poly.type
_entity_poly.pdbx_seq_one_letter_code
_entity_poly.pdbx_strand_id
1 'polypeptide(L)'
;MSVSARDREILRTLAGQLAEAVAAGSYRRTAELWRRLNTLDSVRPMVWINEICWHEMNVNDELTCRCEDPFLRGREEAMRRTLYQWRHLPADMVVDDFLPCPVAFTESDYGIRMKAVPSTQAHGARDYLSVIREESDV
;
A
#
# COMPACT_ATOMS: atom_id res chain seq x y z
N MET A 1 -25.54 -2.37 -3.27
CA MET A 1 -24.60 -2.41 -4.41
C MET A 1 -24.29 -3.86 -4.70
N SER A 2 -24.45 -4.30 -5.95
CA SER A 2 -24.03 -5.64 -6.38
C SER A 2 -22.63 -5.54 -6.99
N VAL A 3 -21.68 -6.30 -6.46
CA VAL A 3 -20.33 -6.43 -7.06
C VAL A 3 -20.46 -7.11 -8.42
N SER A 4 -19.84 -6.56 -9.46
CA SER A 4 -19.86 -7.15 -10.79
C SER A 4 -19.15 -8.51 -10.80
N ALA A 5 -19.59 -9.44 -11.65
CA ALA A 5 -18.93 -10.74 -11.79
C ALA A 5 -17.45 -10.58 -12.22
N ARG A 6 -17.18 -9.56 -13.05
CA ARG A 6 -15.84 -9.19 -13.51
C ARG A 6 -14.93 -8.77 -12.37
N ASP A 7 -15.35 -7.82 -11.54
CA ASP A 7 -14.55 -7.32 -10.43
C ASP A 7 -14.27 -8.44 -9.42
N ARG A 8 -15.30 -9.24 -9.12
CA ARG A 8 -15.15 -10.41 -8.25
C ARG A 8 -14.08 -11.37 -8.75
N GLU A 9 -14.05 -11.63 -10.06
CA GLU A 9 -13.09 -12.57 -10.64
C GLU A 9 -11.67 -12.03 -10.66
N ILE A 10 -11.49 -10.74 -10.97
CA ILE A 10 -10.20 -10.05 -10.89
C ILE A 10 -9.61 -10.18 -9.47
N LEU A 11 -10.39 -9.80 -8.46
CA LEU A 11 -9.92 -9.83 -7.07
C LEU A 11 -9.67 -11.26 -6.58
N ARG A 12 -10.51 -12.23 -6.96
CA ARG A 12 -10.30 -13.63 -6.62
C ARG A 12 -9.00 -14.16 -7.20
N THR A 13 -8.69 -13.82 -8.46
CA THR A 13 -7.45 -14.23 -9.12
C THR A 13 -6.24 -13.66 -8.40
N LEU A 14 -6.24 -12.37 -8.07
CA LEU A 14 -5.15 -11.72 -7.34
C LEU A 14 -4.99 -12.29 -5.93
N ALA A 15 -6.10 -12.54 -5.22
CA ALA A 15 -6.06 -13.17 -3.91
C ALA A 15 -5.48 -14.59 -3.96
N GLY A 16 -5.78 -15.36 -5.01
CA GLY A 16 -5.18 -16.67 -5.25
C GLY A 16 -3.65 -16.60 -5.42
N GLN A 17 -3.17 -15.65 -6.21
CA GLN A 17 -1.72 -15.43 -6.39
C GLN A 17 -1.02 -15.01 -5.09
N LEU A 18 -1.68 -14.19 -4.27
CA LEU A 18 -1.16 -13.84 -2.93
C LEU A 18 -1.12 -15.07 -2.03
N ALA A 19 -2.17 -15.89 -2.04
CA ALA A 19 -2.20 -17.13 -1.26
C ALA A 19 -1.10 -18.11 -1.70
N GLU A 20 -0.77 -18.18 -2.99
CA GLU A 20 0.37 -18.95 -3.49
C GLU A 20 1.72 -18.41 -2.98
N ALA A 21 1.91 -17.09 -2.99
CA ALA A 21 3.11 -16.45 -2.44
C ALA A 21 3.28 -16.75 -0.93
N VAL A 22 2.16 -16.71 -0.19
CA VAL A 22 2.09 -17.07 1.24
C VAL A 22 2.36 -18.57 1.44
N ALA A 23 1.80 -19.44 0.61
CA ALA A 23 1.95 -20.89 0.72
C ALA A 23 3.37 -21.37 0.44
N ALA A 24 4.14 -20.65 -0.39
CA ALA A 24 5.55 -20.97 -0.66
C ALA A 24 6.42 -20.96 0.61
N GLY A 25 6.00 -20.27 1.68
CA GLY A 25 6.60 -20.33 3.01
C GLY A 25 8.03 -19.77 3.12
N SER A 26 8.62 -19.28 2.03
CA SER A 26 9.99 -18.77 1.95
C SER A 26 10.23 -17.56 2.86
N TYR A 27 9.18 -16.80 3.20
CA TYR A 27 9.24 -15.65 4.09
C TYR A 27 9.15 -16.01 5.58
N ARG A 28 8.86 -17.26 6.00
CA ARG A 28 8.78 -17.61 7.44
C ARG A 28 10.09 -17.36 8.17
N ARG A 29 11.21 -17.68 7.52
CA ARG A 29 12.55 -17.37 8.03
C ARG A 29 12.77 -15.86 8.10
N THR A 30 12.34 -15.13 7.09
CA THR A 30 12.44 -13.66 7.03
C THR A 30 11.63 -12.99 8.13
N ALA A 31 10.40 -13.46 8.40
CA ALA A 31 9.55 -12.98 9.48
C ALA A 31 10.20 -13.19 10.86
N GLU A 32 10.83 -14.35 11.09
CA GLU A 32 11.59 -14.60 12.31
C GLU A 32 12.81 -13.67 12.44
N LEU A 33 13.52 -13.39 11.34
CA LEU A 33 14.63 -12.43 11.35
C LEU A 33 14.15 -11.02 11.68
N TRP A 34 13.02 -10.59 11.11
CA TRP A 34 12.38 -9.31 11.47
C TRP A 34 11.99 -9.26 12.95
N ARG A 35 11.40 -10.34 13.47
CA ARG A 35 11.04 -10.44 14.89
C ARG A 35 12.28 -10.27 15.77
N ARG A 36 13.38 -10.98 15.48
CA ARG A 36 14.65 -10.89 16.22
C ARG A 36 15.24 -9.48 16.18
N LEU A 37 15.32 -8.88 14.98
CA LEU A 37 15.79 -7.51 14.80
C LEU A 37 14.97 -6.53 15.64
N ASN A 38 13.63 -6.64 15.59
CA ASN A 38 12.72 -5.78 16.35
C ASN A 38 12.78 -6.04 17.87
N THR A 39 13.33 -7.17 18.31
CA THR A 39 13.65 -7.46 19.72
C THR A 39 15.11 -7.13 20.10
N LEU A 40 15.80 -6.31 19.30
CA LEU A 40 17.19 -5.88 19.53
C LEU A 40 18.25 -7.00 19.47
N ASP A 41 17.90 -8.14 18.88
CA ASP A 41 18.84 -9.21 18.58
C ASP A 41 19.41 -9.00 17.16
N SER A 42 20.65 -8.53 17.10
CA SER A 42 21.33 -8.23 15.84
C SER A 42 21.52 -9.50 15.02
N VAL A 43 20.75 -9.62 13.94
CA VAL A 43 20.86 -10.70 12.96
C VAL A 43 21.85 -10.32 11.84
N ARG A 44 21.34 -9.89 10.70
CA ARG A 44 22.04 -9.22 9.61
C ARG A 44 21.25 -7.97 9.24
N PRO A 45 21.78 -7.04 8.41
CA PRO A 45 20.97 -5.97 7.86
C PRO A 45 19.72 -6.56 7.16
N MET A 46 18.56 -6.07 7.56
CA MET A 46 17.27 -6.39 6.95
C MET A 46 16.89 -5.27 5.99
N VAL A 47 16.46 -5.62 4.79
CA VAL A 47 16.17 -4.66 3.72
C VAL A 47 14.66 -4.55 3.52
N TRP A 48 14.14 -3.36 3.81
CA TRP A 48 12.76 -3.00 3.55
C TRP A 48 12.70 -1.94 2.45
N ILE A 49 11.98 -2.24 1.37
CA ILE A 49 11.73 -1.33 0.27
C ILE A 49 10.25 -0.93 0.34
N ASN A 50 9.95 0.32 0.70
CA ASN A 50 8.60 0.80 0.94
C ASN A 50 8.20 1.99 0.05
N GLU A 51 9.14 2.90 -0.19
CA GLU A 51 8.95 4.05 -1.08
C GLU A 51 9.29 3.67 -2.52
N ILE A 52 8.26 3.27 -3.28
CA ILE A 52 8.38 2.87 -4.68
C ILE A 52 7.82 3.98 -5.58
N CYS A 53 8.52 4.30 -6.66
CA CYS A 53 8.07 5.20 -7.72
C CYS A 53 6.99 4.53 -8.61
N TRP A 54 5.83 4.18 -8.05
CA TRP A 54 4.79 3.37 -8.71
C TRP A 54 4.41 3.82 -10.12
N HIS A 55 4.46 5.13 -10.40
CA HIS A 55 4.15 5.69 -11.72
C HIS A 55 5.14 5.29 -12.82
N GLU A 56 6.37 4.90 -12.45
CA GLU A 56 7.44 4.51 -13.38
C GLU A 56 7.57 2.98 -13.51
N MET A 57 6.89 2.22 -12.66
CA MET A 57 7.12 0.78 -12.50
C MET A 57 6.14 -0.11 -13.29
N ASN A 58 5.19 0.45 -14.04
CA ASN A 58 4.17 -0.34 -14.74
C ASN A 58 4.72 -1.03 -16.01
N VAL A 59 5.61 -1.99 -15.81
CA VAL A 59 6.16 -2.87 -16.85
C VAL A 59 5.13 -3.96 -17.16
N ASN A 60 4.92 -4.25 -18.45
CA ASN A 60 4.01 -5.30 -18.94
C ASN A 60 2.55 -5.21 -18.41
N ASP A 61 2.07 -4.01 -18.08
CA ASP A 61 0.72 -3.78 -17.55
C ASP A 61 0.40 -4.51 -16.23
N GLU A 62 1.42 -4.92 -15.46
CA GLU A 62 1.21 -5.65 -14.21
C GLU A 62 0.44 -4.83 -13.15
N LEU A 63 0.67 -3.51 -13.13
CA LEU A 63 0.04 -2.56 -12.19
C LEU A 63 -1.27 -1.96 -12.74
N THR A 64 -1.66 -2.29 -13.97
CA THR A 64 -2.86 -1.75 -14.60
C THR A 64 -4.13 -2.35 -13.96
N CYS A 65 -4.84 -1.52 -13.18
CA CYS A 65 -6.11 -1.89 -12.56
C CYS A 65 -7.26 -1.98 -13.57
N ARG A 66 -8.13 -2.97 -13.41
CA ARG A 66 -9.21 -3.36 -14.32
C ARG A 66 -10.59 -3.40 -13.66
N CYS A 67 -10.67 -3.28 -12.35
CA CYS A 67 -11.94 -3.17 -11.62
C CYS A 67 -12.68 -1.88 -11.98
N GLU A 68 -14.00 -1.99 -12.07
CA GLU A 68 -14.89 -0.89 -12.41
C GLU A 68 -15.34 -0.12 -11.17
N ASP A 69 -15.64 -0.83 -10.07
CA ASP A 69 -16.00 -0.20 -8.80
C ASP A 69 -14.78 0.53 -8.16
N PRO A 70 -14.91 1.81 -7.77
CA PRO A 70 -13.79 2.60 -7.22
C PRO A 70 -13.18 2.01 -5.94
N PHE A 71 -14.01 1.45 -5.05
CA PHE A 71 -13.52 0.85 -3.81
C PHE A 71 -12.76 -0.45 -4.12
N LEU A 72 -13.29 -1.28 -5.02
CA LEU A 72 -12.63 -2.51 -5.44
C LEU A 72 -11.35 -2.25 -6.23
N ARG A 73 -11.30 -1.18 -7.02
CA ARG A 73 -10.09 -0.74 -7.73
C ARG A 73 -8.94 -0.41 -6.78
N GLY A 74 -9.23 0.22 -5.64
CA GLY A 74 -8.23 0.44 -4.60
C GLY A 74 -7.70 -0.86 -3.98
N ARG A 75 -8.56 -1.89 -3.83
CA ARG A 75 -8.15 -3.23 -3.38
C ARG A 75 -7.28 -3.93 -4.42
N GLU A 76 -7.67 -3.84 -5.68
CA GLU A 76 -6.92 -4.38 -6.80
C GLU A 76 -5.51 -3.77 -6.86
N GLU A 77 -5.41 -2.45 -6.76
CA GLU A 77 -4.14 -1.73 -6.77
C GLU A 77 -3.21 -2.21 -5.65
N ALA A 78 -3.72 -2.33 -4.42
CA ALA A 78 -2.94 -2.82 -3.29
C ALA A 78 -2.40 -4.24 -3.54
N MET A 79 -3.25 -5.16 -4.00
CA MET A 79 -2.83 -6.55 -4.28
C MET A 79 -1.81 -6.63 -5.42
N ARG A 80 -2.00 -5.86 -6.50
CA ARG A 80 -1.05 -5.80 -7.62
C ARG A 80 0.31 -5.27 -7.18
N ARG A 81 0.35 -4.21 -6.38
CA ARG A 81 1.61 -3.64 -5.85
C ARG A 81 2.35 -4.63 -4.94
N THR A 82 1.63 -5.37 -4.10
CA THR A 82 2.23 -6.43 -3.26
C THR A 82 2.81 -7.56 -4.13
N LEU A 83 2.05 -8.04 -5.11
CA LEU A 83 2.51 -9.09 -6.04
C LEU A 83 3.69 -8.62 -6.91
N TYR A 84 3.68 -7.36 -7.35
CA TYR A 84 4.77 -6.78 -8.12
C TYR A 84 6.07 -6.75 -7.30
N GLN A 85 6.02 -6.27 -6.05
CA GLN A 85 7.17 -6.31 -5.15
C GLN A 85 7.64 -7.74 -4.90
N TRP A 86 6.72 -8.68 -4.66
CA TRP A 86 7.06 -10.08 -4.46
C TRP A 86 7.82 -10.69 -5.64
N ARG A 87 7.47 -10.32 -6.87
CA ARG A 87 8.09 -10.84 -8.09
C ARG A 87 9.42 -10.17 -8.41
N HIS A 88 9.51 -8.85 -8.22
CA HIS A 88 10.60 -8.04 -8.78
C HIS A 88 11.55 -7.48 -7.72
N LEU A 89 11.07 -7.27 -6.50
CA LEU A 89 11.78 -6.60 -5.40
C LEU A 89 11.59 -7.33 -4.05
N PRO A 90 11.74 -8.68 -3.97
CA PRO A 90 11.33 -9.42 -2.78
C PRO A 90 12.15 -9.08 -1.54
N ALA A 91 13.45 -8.77 -1.68
CA ALA A 91 14.35 -8.42 -0.57
C ALA A 91 14.07 -9.22 0.72
N ASP A 92 13.79 -8.55 1.83
CA ASP A 92 13.33 -9.17 3.08
C ASP A 92 11.82 -8.96 3.32
N MET A 93 10.99 -8.94 2.29
CA MET A 93 9.55 -8.72 2.46
C MET A 93 8.83 -9.90 3.11
N VAL A 94 7.76 -9.58 3.83
CA VAL A 94 6.79 -10.54 4.37
C VAL A 94 5.43 -10.20 3.77
N VAL A 95 4.72 -11.22 3.29
CA VAL A 95 3.37 -11.09 2.74
C VAL A 95 2.37 -11.56 3.77
N ASP A 96 1.35 -10.75 4.04
CA ASP A 96 0.27 -11.09 4.95
C ASP A 96 -0.62 -12.20 4.37
N ASP A 97 -1.11 -13.09 5.24
CA ASP A 97 -2.05 -14.17 4.90
C ASP A 97 -3.53 -13.72 4.97
N PHE A 98 -3.76 -12.41 5.12
CA PHE A 98 -5.08 -11.80 5.19
C PHE A 98 -5.15 -10.56 4.30
N LEU A 99 -6.38 -10.14 3.97
CA LEU A 99 -6.64 -8.87 3.30
C LEU A 99 -7.27 -7.88 4.29
N PRO A 100 -6.69 -6.69 4.48
CA PRO A 100 -7.22 -5.73 5.44
C PRO A 100 -8.52 -5.11 4.93
N CYS A 101 -9.52 -5.03 5.82
CA CYS A 101 -10.74 -4.26 5.63
C CYS A 101 -10.66 -3.01 6.53
N PRO A 102 -10.38 -1.81 5.99
CA PRO A 102 -10.27 -0.61 6.78
C PRO A 102 -11.62 -0.23 7.35
N VAL A 103 -11.57 0.34 8.55
CA VAL A 103 -12.75 0.91 9.21
C VAL A 103 -13.24 2.09 8.36
N ALA A 104 -14.54 2.13 8.12
CA ALA A 104 -15.18 3.32 7.56
C ALA A 104 -15.32 4.35 8.69
N PHE A 105 -14.55 5.44 8.61
CA PHE A 105 -14.63 6.56 9.53
C PHE A 105 -14.74 7.87 8.77
N THR A 106 -15.22 8.90 9.46
CA THR A 106 -15.28 10.27 8.97
C THR A 106 -14.60 11.15 10.00
N GLU A 107 -13.65 11.96 9.56
CA GLU A 107 -12.98 12.95 10.38
C GLU A 107 -13.69 14.31 10.22
N SER A 108 -13.74 15.12 11.28
CA SER A 108 -14.38 16.44 11.26
C SER A 108 -13.41 17.59 10.98
N ASP A 109 -12.13 17.28 10.76
CA ASP A 109 -10.98 18.20 10.72
C ASP A 109 -10.89 19.14 11.94
N TYR A 110 -11.67 18.89 13.01
CA TYR A 110 -11.85 19.80 14.15
C TYR A 110 -12.14 21.26 13.73
N GLY A 111 -12.73 21.48 12.55
CA GLY A 111 -12.93 22.81 11.97
C GLY A 111 -11.69 23.45 11.32
N ILE A 112 -10.52 22.81 11.40
CA ILE A 112 -9.24 23.28 10.84
C ILE A 112 -8.96 22.55 9.53
N ARG A 113 -9.36 23.15 8.41
CA ARG A 113 -9.07 22.58 7.08
C ARG A 113 -7.67 22.92 6.61
N MET A 114 -6.91 21.88 6.23
CA MET A 114 -5.63 22.01 5.55
C MET A 114 -5.70 22.94 4.34
N LYS A 115 -4.74 23.85 4.22
CA LYS A 115 -4.55 24.71 3.04
C LYS A 115 -3.20 24.41 2.40
N ALA A 116 -3.22 24.11 1.10
CA ALA A 116 -2.01 23.81 0.34
C ALA A 116 -2.04 24.50 -1.02
N VAL A 117 -0.86 24.91 -1.51
CA VAL A 117 -0.65 25.43 -2.86
C VAL A 117 0.00 24.33 -3.69
N PRO A 118 -0.67 23.83 -4.75
CA PRO A 118 -0.10 22.79 -5.60
C PRO A 118 1.04 23.36 -6.44
N SER A 119 2.05 22.54 -6.72
CA SER A 119 3.08 22.88 -7.71
C SER A 119 2.52 22.93 -9.13
N THR A 120 3.15 23.73 -9.97
CA THR A 120 2.90 23.79 -11.42
C THR A 120 3.54 22.62 -12.18
N GLN A 121 4.39 21.83 -11.52
CA GLN A 121 5.01 20.63 -12.12
C GLN A 121 4.13 19.40 -11.90
N ALA A 122 4.07 18.50 -12.88
CA ALA A 122 3.20 17.31 -12.89
C ALA A 122 3.38 16.38 -11.66
N HIS A 123 4.59 16.30 -11.10
CA HIS A 123 4.91 15.52 -9.89
C HIS A 123 5.59 16.39 -8.82
N GLY A 124 5.30 17.69 -8.82
CA GLY A 124 5.91 18.62 -7.87
C GLY A 124 5.34 18.50 -6.46
N ALA A 125 6.16 18.85 -5.47
CA ALA A 125 5.74 18.96 -4.08
C ALA A 125 4.64 20.02 -3.89
N ARG A 126 3.93 19.96 -2.77
CA ARG A 126 2.94 20.97 -2.38
C ARG A 126 3.50 21.86 -1.27
N ASP A 127 3.22 23.15 -1.35
CA ASP A 127 3.47 24.07 -0.23
C ASP A 127 2.26 24.05 0.72
N TYR A 128 2.49 24.08 2.02
CA TYR A 128 1.45 24.01 3.05
C TYR A 128 1.38 25.34 3.79
N LEU A 129 0.19 25.95 3.77
CA LEU A 129 -0.04 27.23 4.43
C LEU A 129 -0.41 26.98 5.90
N SER A 130 0.34 27.58 6.82
CA SER A 130 0.03 27.52 8.26
C SER A 130 -1.37 28.04 8.54
N VAL A 131 -2.20 27.14 9.08
CA VAL A 131 -3.58 27.40 9.48
C VAL A 131 -3.70 27.77 10.95
N ILE A 132 -2.79 27.28 11.79
CA ILE A 132 -2.60 27.69 13.19
C ILE A 132 -1.48 28.73 13.19
N ARG A 133 -1.78 29.93 13.69
CA ARG A 133 -0.87 31.08 13.69
C ARG A 133 -0.63 31.63 15.09
N GLU A 134 -1.62 31.49 15.96
CA GLU A 134 -1.59 31.93 17.35
C GLU A 134 -2.21 30.87 18.28
N GLU A 135 -1.99 31.03 19.59
CA GLU A 135 -2.49 30.10 20.61
C GLU A 135 -4.02 30.00 20.61
N SER A 136 -4.73 31.08 20.24
CA SER A 136 -6.19 31.13 20.12
C SER A 136 -6.77 30.30 18.97
N ASP A 137 -5.94 29.79 18.06
CA ASP A 137 -6.38 28.90 16.97
C ASP A 137 -6.51 27.42 17.42
N VAL A 138 -6.16 27.07 18.67
CA VAL A 138 -6.13 25.70 19.23
C VAL A 138 -7.09 25.53 20.39
#